data_AF-A0A701UB62-F1
#
_entry.id   AF-A0A701UB62-F1
#
_cell.length_a   1.000
_cell.length_b   1.000
_cell.length_c   1.000
_cell.angle_alpha   90.00
_cell.angle_beta   90.00
_cell.angle_gamma   90.00
#
_symmetry.space_group_name_H-M   'P 1'
#
loop_
_entity.id
_entity.type
_entity.pdbx_description
1 polymer ?
#
loop_
_entity_poly.entity_id
_entity_poly.type
_entity_poly.pdbx_seq_one_letter_code
_entity_poly.pdbx_strand_id
1 'polypeptide(L)'
;MTIYLINNTHTYNNKTNELKSIKTGKMIKIAAMRVKCLEYMLNHAQQEIIYKKQLTNELWGERSQFISDANLTQILYLLRRDLKSFGLSQFFSTVPRTGIKVEADIIISNESKKIPFRLKKESYKYTALFFALLTMVTMFIYLIQ
;
A
#
# COMPACT_ATOMS: atom_id res chain seq x y z
N MET A 1 -4.46 14.64 -14.17
CA MET A 1 -5.47 13.62 -13.84
C MET A 1 -4.73 12.31 -13.70
N THR A 2 -4.92 11.59 -12.59
CA THR A 2 -4.24 10.32 -12.32
C THR A 2 -5.28 9.27 -11.97
N ILE A 3 -5.27 8.17 -12.72
CA ILE A 3 -6.05 6.98 -12.43
C ILE A 3 -5.10 5.96 -11.81
N TYR A 4 -5.44 5.47 -10.63
CA TYR A 4 -4.71 4.42 -9.94
C TYR A 4 -5.42 3.10 -10.17
N LEU A 5 -4.68 2.08 -10.63
CA LEU A 5 -5.13 0.70 -10.71
C LEU A 5 -4.62 -0.04 -9.47
N ILE A 6 -5.56 -0.55 -8.67
CA ILE A 6 -5.33 -1.24 -7.40
C ILE A 6 -5.64 -2.73 -7.60
N ASN A 7 -4.65 -3.59 -7.38
CA ASN A 7 -4.72 -5.05 -7.51
C ASN A 7 -5.29 -5.53 -8.85
N ASN A 8 -5.13 -4.75 -9.92
CA ASN A 8 -5.72 -5.00 -11.24
C ASN A 8 -7.24 -5.24 -11.24
N THR A 9 -7.93 -4.89 -10.15
CA THR A 9 -9.34 -5.21 -9.91
C THR A 9 -10.17 -3.95 -9.70
N HIS A 10 -9.54 -2.86 -9.27
CA HIS A 10 -10.19 -1.61 -8.94
C HIS A 10 -9.45 -0.42 -9.55
N THR A 11 -10.19 0.60 -9.95
CA THR A 11 -9.63 1.89 -10.36
C THR A 11 -10.06 2.98 -9.40
N TYR A 12 -9.13 3.82 -8.97
CA TYR A 12 -9.43 5.06 -8.26
C TYR A 12 -9.07 6.27 -9.13
N ASN A 13 -10.02 7.21 -9.28
CA ASN A 13 -9.85 8.44 -10.06
C ASN A 13 -9.75 9.65 -9.13
N ASN A 14 -8.59 10.31 -9.13
CA ASN A 14 -8.32 11.47 -8.27
C ASN A 14 -9.09 12.74 -8.64
N LYS A 15 -9.64 12.82 -9.85
CA LYS A 15 -10.44 13.97 -10.29
C LYS A 15 -11.89 13.85 -9.83
N THR A 16 -12.45 12.65 -9.87
CA THR A 16 -13.87 12.41 -9.52
C THR A 16 -14.07 11.90 -8.11
N ASN A 17 -13.00 11.46 -7.44
CA ASN A 17 -13.01 10.82 -6.11
C ASN A 17 -13.77 9.48 -6.10
N GLU A 18 -13.76 8.79 -7.23
CA GLU A 18 -14.51 7.56 -7.42
C GLU A 18 -13.59 6.34 -7.36
N LEU A 19 -14.02 5.34 -6.59
CA LEU A 19 -13.48 3.99 -6.60
C LEU A 19 -14.44 3.10 -7.39
N LYS A 20 -13.94 2.42 -8.41
CA LYS A 20 -14.71 1.57 -9.32
C LYS A 20 -14.14 0.17 -9.37
N SER A 21 -15.01 -0.85 -9.34
CA SER A 21 -14.65 -2.24 -9.57
C SER A 21 -14.65 -2.50 -11.07
N ILE A 22 -13.56 -3.09 -11.58
CA ILE A 22 -13.44 -3.45 -12.99
C ILE A 22 -14.37 -4.61 -13.30
N LYS A 23 -14.44 -5.61 -12.41
CA LYS A 23 -15.24 -6.83 -12.61
C LYS A 23 -16.74 -6.55 -12.64
N THR A 24 -17.24 -5.73 -11.72
CA THR A 24 -18.70 -5.54 -11.53
C THR A 24 -19.19 -4.20 -12.06
N GLY A 25 -18.31 -3.28 -12.43
CA GLY A 25 -18.67 -1.92 -12.85
C GLY A 25 -19.19 -1.02 -11.73
N LYS A 26 -19.49 -1.57 -10.54
CA LYS A 26 -19.95 -0.83 -9.36
C LYS A 26 -18.96 0.29 -9.04
N MET A 27 -19.49 1.42 -8.58
CA MET A 27 -18.71 2.61 -8.23
C MET A 27 -19.20 3.20 -6.90
N ILE A 28 -18.27 3.75 -6.11
CA ILE A 28 -18.57 4.60 -4.96
C ILE A 28 -17.77 5.89 -5.03
N LYS A 29 -18.33 6.97 -4.52
CA LYS A 29 -17.63 8.24 -4.32
C LYS A 29 -17.14 8.33 -2.88
N ILE A 30 -15.84 8.54 -2.68
CA ILE A 30 -15.22 8.64 -1.37
C ILE A 30 -15.30 10.10 -0.90
N ALA A 31 -15.59 10.32 0.39
CA ALA A 31 -15.67 11.70 0.93
C ALA A 31 -14.30 12.35 1.08
N ALA A 32 -14.25 13.69 1.01
CA ALA A 32 -13.04 14.49 0.84
C ALA A 32 -11.87 14.16 1.78
N MET A 33 -12.09 14.05 3.10
CA MET A 33 -11.00 13.74 4.04
C MET A 33 -10.46 12.32 3.87
N ARG A 34 -11.34 11.36 3.51
CA ARG A 34 -10.96 9.97 3.25
C ARG A 34 -10.23 9.85 1.90
N VAL A 35 -10.60 10.67 0.91
CA VAL A 35 -9.88 10.83 -0.35
C VAL A 35 -8.44 11.26 -0.12
N LYS A 36 -8.22 12.37 0.60
CA LYS A 36 -6.86 12.84 0.91
C LYS A 36 -6.03 11.75 1.59
N CYS A 37 -6.63 11.05 2.55
CA CYS A 37 -5.98 9.94 3.24
C CYS A 37 -5.59 8.80 2.28
N LEU A 38 -6.52 8.40 1.41
CA LEU A 38 -6.29 7.35 0.40
C LEU A 38 -5.20 7.77 -0.59
N GLU A 39 -5.25 8.99 -1.12
CA GLU A 39 -4.25 9.50 -2.06
C GLU A 39 -2.85 9.55 -1.43
N TYR A 40 -2.76 9.95 -0.16
CA TYR A 40 -1.50 9.94 0.55
C TYR A 40 -0.94 8.51 0.68
N MET A 41 -1.80 7.54 1.05
CA MET A 41 -1.42 6.13 1.10
C MET A 41 -0.96 5.60 -0.26
N LEU A 42 -1.67 5.93 -1.34
CA LEU A 42 -1.32 5.48 -2.70
C LEU A 42 0.05 6.03 -3.15
N ASN A 43 0.35 7.28 -2.82
CA ASN A 43 1.62 7.92 -3.18
C ASN A 43 2.82 7.44 -2.32
N HIS A 44 2.54 6.88 -1.15
CA HIS A 44 3.55 6.47 -0.17
C HIS A 44 3.48 4.97 0.16
N ALA A 45 2.81 4.16 -0.67
CA ALA A 45 2.58 2.74 -0.42
C ALA A 45 3.89 1.94 -0.27
N GLN A 46 4.99 2.41 -0.86
CA GLN A 46 6.32 1.82 -0.72
C GLN A 46 6.97 2.04 0.66
N GLN A 47 6.48 2.97 1.47
CA GLN A 47 7.03 3.21 2.82
C GLN A 47 6.69 2.04 3.74
N GLU A 48 7.65 1.67 4.59
CA GLU A 48 7.43 0.63 5.60
C GLU A 48 6.37 1.05 6.61
N ILE A 49 6.39 2.32 7.02
CA ILE A 49 5.42 2.95 7.91
C ILE A 49 5.14 4.36 7.39
N ILE A 50 3.86 4.68 7.28
CA ILE A 50 3.35 6.04 7.15
C ILE A 50 3.01 6.53 8.55
N TYR A 51 3.78 7.49 9.06
CA TYR A 51 3.64 7.99 10.43
C TYR A 51 2.35 8.79 10.62
N LYS A 52 1.77 8.76 11.83
CA LYS A 52 0.59 9.57 12.17
C LYS A 52 0.78 11.05 11.81
N LYS A 53 1.94 11.62 12.14
CA LYS A 53 2.27 13.03 11.87
C LYS A 53 2.22 13.36 10.38
N GLN A 54 2.67 12.45 9.51
CA GLN A 54 2.59 12.64 8.07
C GLN A 54 1.13 12.70 7.60
N LEU A 55 0.29 11.77 8.08
CA LEU A 55 -1.13 11.75 7.76
C LEU A 55 -1.86 12.98 8.30
N THR A 56 -1.60 13.38 9.54
CA THR A 56 -2.27 14.55 10.13
C THR A 56 -1.88 15.83 9.40
N ASN A 57 -0.60 15.96 9.01
CA ASN A 57 -0.13 17.11 8.26
C ASN A 57 -0.75 17.16 6.86
N GLU A 58 -0.87 16.03 6.16
CA GLU A 58 -1.54 15.98 4.86
C GLU A 58 -3.03 16.35 4.97
N LEU A 59 -3.70 15.81 5.98
CA LEU A 59 -5.14 15.97 6.14
C LEU A 59 -5.54 17.37 6.59
N TRP A 60 -4.78 17.97 7.52
CA TRP A 60 -5.14 19.21 8.21
C TRP A 60 -4.11 20.35 8.12
N GLY A 61 -2.92 20.12 7.57
CA GLY A 61 -1.87 21.14 7.44
C GLY A 61 -1.47 21.75 8.77
N GLU A 62 -1.40 23.09 8.83
CA GLU A 62 -1.13 23.87 10.05
C GLU A 62 -2.10 23.56 11.21
N ARG A 63 -3.32 23.12 10.91
CA ARG A 63 -4.30 22.77 11.94
C ARG A 63 -4.00 21.44 12.62
N SER A 64 -3.10 20.62 12.08
CA SER A 64 -2.74 19.31 12.61
C SER A 64 -2.36 19.33 14.09
N GLN A 65 -1.72 20.41 14.57
CA GLN A 65 -1.35 20.59 15.98
C GLN A 65 -2.54 20.65 16.94
N PHE A 66 -3.73 20.97 16.45
CA PHE A 66 -4.97 21.07 17.24
C PHE A 66 -5.87 19.84 17.08
N ILE A 67 -5.46 18.85 16.28
CA ILE A 67 -6.25 17.66 15.98
C ILE A 67 -5.84 16.51 16.89
N SER A 68 -6.83 15.88 17.53
CA SER A 68 -6.58 14.71 18.37
C SER A 68 -6.35 13.44 17.54
N ASP A 69 -5.65 12.47 18.15
CA ASP A 69 -5.47 11.12 17.58
C ASP A 69 -6.80 10.41 17.26
N ALA A 70 -7.87 10.74 17.99
CA ALA A 70 -9.20 10.19 17.75
C ALA A 70 -9.75 10.57 16.37
N ASN A 71 -9.49 11.79 15.90
CA ASN A 71 -9.93 12.25 14.59
C ASN A 71 -9.25 11.47 13.46
N LEU A 72 -7.92 11.27 13.55
CA LEU A 72 -7.20 10.43 12.59
C LEU A 72 -7.73 8.99 12.62
N THR A 73 -7.96 8.45 13.82
CA THR A 73 -8.51 7.10 13.99
C THR A 73 -9.86 6.94 13.32
N GLN A 74 -10.75 7.93 13.45
CA GLN A 74 -12.06 7.93 12.80
C GLN A 74 -11.95 7.98 11.27
N ILE A 75 -11.07 8.81 10.71
CA ILE A 75 -10.84 8.86 9.26
C ILE A 75 -10.32 7.52 8.75
N LEU A 76 -9.33 6.92 9.42
CA LEU A 76 -8.79 5.61 9.06
C LEU A 76 -9.85 4.50 9.14
N TYR A 77 -10.70 4.51 10.17
CA TYR A 77 -11.81 3.57 10.31
C TYR A 77 -12.80 3.69 9.15
N LEU A 78 -13.24 4.92 8.84
CA LEU A 78 -14.21 5.15 7.78
C LEU A 78 -13.64 4.81 6.39
N LEU A 79 -12.36 5.13 6.14
CA LEU A 79 -11.68 4.74 4.90
C LEU A 79 -11.60 3.20 4.79
N ARG A 80 -11.18 2.52 5.86
CA ARG A 80 -11.15 1.04 5.88
C ARG A 80 -12.53 0.45 5.60
N ARG A 81 -13.60 1.05 6.14
CA ARG A 81 -14.98 0.62 5.86
C ARG A 81 -15.36 0.79 4.39
N ASP A 82 -15.03 1.93 3.78
CA ASP A 82 -15.29 2.16 2.35
C ASP A 82 -14.58 1.11 1.50
N LEU A 83 -13.28 0.91 1.74
CA LEU A 83 -12.44 -0.05 1.00
C LEU A 83 -12.95 -1.49 1.19
N LYS A 84 -13.25 -1.90 2.43
CA LYS A 84 -13.80 -3.23 2.74
C LYS A 84 -15.14 -3.46 2.05
N SER A 85 -16.03 -2.47 2.04
CA SER A 85 -17.34 -2.57 1.35
C SER A 85 -17.21 -2.78 -0.17
N PHE A 86 -16.00 -2.57 -0.68
CA PHE A 86 -15.62 -2.69 -2.07
C PHE A 86 -14.61 -3.80 -2.35
N GLY A 87 -14.41 -4.74 -1.41
CA GLY A 87 -13.53 -5.90 -1.64
C GLY A 87 -12.04 -5.63 -1.40
N LEU A 88 -11.66 -4.44 -0.92
CA LEU A 88 -10.29 -4.08 -0.54
C LEU A 88 -10.10 -4.15 0.99
N SER A 89 -10.36 -5.33 1.57
CA SER A 89 -10.49 -5.51 3.02
C SER A 89 -9.18 -5.38 3.81
N GLN A 90 -8.03 -5.65 3.19
CA GLN A 90 -6.70 -5.63 3.82
C GLN A 90 -5.77 -4.59 3.18
N PHE A 91 -6.30 -3.40 2.84
CA PHE A 91 -5.49 -2.39 2.14
C PHE A 91 -4.34 -1.84 3.00
N PHE A 92 -4.55 -1.70 4.32
CA PHE A 92 -3.54 -1.21 5.24
C PHE A 92 -3.76 -1.74 6.65
N SER A 93 -2.69 -1.87 7.42
CA SER A 93 -2.68 -2.21 8.85
C SER A 93 -2.27 -1.01 9.71
N THR A 94 -2.69 -1.04 10.98
CA THR A 94 -2.30 -0.02 11.96
C THR A 94 -1.07 -0.50 12.70
N VAL A 95 -0.06 0.37 12.82
CA VAL A 95 1.09 0.17 13.70
C VAL A 95 0.83 0.94 15.00
N PRO A 96 0.58 0.26 16.13
CA PRO A 96 0.19 0.91 17.38
C PRO A 96 1.15 2.04 17.76
N ARG A 97 0.59 3.17 18.18
CA ARG A 97 1.31 4.41 18.59
C ARG A 97 2.12 5.09 17.48
N THR A 98 2.42 4.44 16.36
CA THR A 98 3.33 4.95 15.32
C THR A 98 2.60 5.48 14.08
N GLY A 99 1.69 4.71 13.49
CA GLY A 99 1.14 5.05 12.18
C GLY A 99 0.38 3.90 11.51
N ILE A 100 0.47 3.83 10.19
CA ILE A 100 -0.13 2.77 9.38
C ILE A 100 0.87 2.24 8.36
N LYS A 101 0.62 1.04 7.85
CA LYS A 101 1.40 0.40 6.79
C LYS A 101 0.45 -0.04 5.69
N VAL A 102 0.73 0.36 4.44
CA VAL A 102 0.02 -0.19 3.27
C VAL A 102 0.52 -1.62 3.06
N GLU A 103 -0.40 -2.56 2.84
CA GLU A 103 -0.01 -3.96 2.73
C GLU A 103 0.79 -4.22 1.45
N ALA A 104 1.81 -5.08 1.55
CA ALA A 104 2.79 -5.28 0.49
C ALA A 104 2.23 -6.04 -0.73
N ASP A 105 1.10 -6.73 -0.55
CA ASP A 105 0.33 -7.40 -1.60
C ASP A 105 -0.52 -6.43 -2.42
N ILE A 106 -0.66 -5.18 -1.98
CA ILE A 106 -1.39 -4.14 -2.71
C ILE A 106 -0.53 -3.64 -3.88
N ILE A 107 -0.88 -4.08 -5.09
CA ILE A 107 -0.25 -3.65 -6.33
C ILE A 107 -0.92 -2.35 -6.78
N ILE A 108 -0.15 -1.27 -6.81
CA ILE A 108 -0.59 0.04 -7.30
C ILE A 108 0.17 0.34 -8.58
N SER A 109 -0.56 0.56 -9.66
CA SER A 109 -0.03 1.14 -10.89
C SER A 109 -0.80 2.42 -11.21
N ASN A 110 -0.16 3.36 -11.89
CA ASN A 110 -0.86 4.53 -12.39
C ASN A 110 -0.42 4.80 -13.83
N GLU A 111 -1.31 5.41 -14.62
CA GLU A 111 -1.05 5.67 -16.04
C GLU A 111 -0.04 6.83 -16.29
N SER A 112 0.34 7.60 -15.26
CA SER A 112 1.14 8.83 -15.37
C SER A 112 2.54 8.80 -14.68
N LYS A 113 2.89 7.72 -13.98
CA LYS A 113 4.10 7.54 -13.17
C LYS A 113 4.46 6.06 -13.23
N LYS A 114 5.57 5.73 -13.90
CA LYS A 114 6.26 4.46 -13.71
C LYS A 114 6.71 4.40 -12.25
N ILE A 115 5.93 3.78 -11.36
CA ILE A 115 6.38 3.50 -10.00
C ILE A 115 7.51 2.47 -10.14
N PRO A 116 8.71 2.70 -9.57
CA PRO A 116 9.81 1.77 -9.69
C PRO A 116 9.39 0.44 -9.09
N PHE A 117 9.40 -0.57 -9.95
CA PHE A 117 9.23 -1.98 -9.66
C PHE A 117 9.96 -2.35 -8.36
N ARG A 118 9.20 -2.68 -7.30
CA ARG A 118 9.77 -3.26 -6.09
C ARG A 118 10.20 -4.67 -6.45
N LEU A 119 11.49 -4.82 -6.72
CA LEU A 119 12.16 -6.11 -6.83
C LEU A 119 11.73 -6.99 -5.66
N LYS A 120 11.20 -8.16 -6.01
CA LYS A 120 10.85 -9.30 -5.16
C LYS A 120 12.01 -9.63 -4.20
N LYS A 121 12.14 -8.89 -3.09
CA LYS A 121 13.37 -8.90 -2.28
C LYS A 121 13.53 -10.15 -1.39
N GLU A 122 12.46 -10.91 -1.21
CA GLU A 122 12.45 -12.05 -0.29
C GLU A 122 12.66 -13.40 -1.00
N SER A 123 12.32 -13.52 -2.29
CA SER A 123 12.44 -14.80 -3.02
C SER A 123 13.88 -15.15 -3.43
N TYR A 124 14.75 -14.15 -3.65
CA TYR A 124 16.10 -14.41 -4.15
C TYR A 124 17.07 -14.89 -3.06
N LYS A 125 16.78 -14.62 -1.78
CA LYS A 125 17.62 -15.09 -0.66
C LYS A 125 17.60 -16.61 -0.59
N TYR A 126 16.42 -17.20 -0.74
CA TYR A 126 16.24 -18.66 -0.75
C TYR A 126 16.83 -19.30 -2.01
N THR A 127 16.74 -18.65 -3.19
CA THR A 127 17.38 -19.19 -4.40
C THR A 127 18.90 -19.11 -4.31
N ALA A 128 19.47 -18.02 -3.79
CA ALA A 128 20.92 -17.88 -3.62
C ALA A 128 21.47 -18.90 -2.61
N LEU A 129 20.76 -19.14 -1.50
CA LEU A 129 21.12 -20.18 -0.53
C LEU A 129 21.09 -21.58 -1.15
N PHE A 130 20.09 -21.88 -1.99
CA PHE A 130 20.01 -23.17 -2.68
C PHE A 130 21.19 -23.40 -3.64
N PHE A 131 21.56 -22.39 -4.44
CA PHE A 131 22.72 -22.49 -5.34
C PHE A 131 24.04 -22.63 -4.59
N ALA A 132 24.23 -21.92 -3.46
CA ALA A 132 25.42 -22.06 -2.63
C ALA A 132 25.55 -23.45 -1.99
N LEU A 133 24.41 -24.06 -1.61
CA LEU A 133 24.40 -25.44 -1.10
C LEU A 133 24.79 -26.43 -2.22
N LEU A 134 24.25 -26.24 -3.42
CA LEU A 134 24.54 -27.10 -4.57
C LEU A 134 26.02 -27.08 -4.96
N THR A 135 26.67 -25.91 -4.94
CA THR A 135 28.09 -25.79 -5.26
C THR A 135 29.01 -26.39 -4.19
N MET A 136 28.62 -26.35 -2.92
CA MET A 136 29.37 -27.05 -1.87
C MET A 136 29.31 -28.57 -2.03
N VAL A 137 28.14 -29.12 -2.36
CA VAL A 137 27.97 -30.56 -2.58
C VAL A 137 28.81 -31.04 -3.77
N THR A 138 28.83 -30.30 -4.89
CA THR A 138 29.62 -30.69 -6.06
C THR A 138 31.13 -30.66 -5.78
N MET A 139 31.62 -29.65 -5.05
CA MET A 139 33.02 -29.59 -4.61
C MET A 139 33.41 -30.77 -3.71
N PHE A 140 32.52 -31.17 -2.81
CA PHE A 140 32.77 -32.30 -1.91
C PHE A 140 32.86 -33.64 -2.65
N ILE A 141 32.02 -33.83 -3.67
CA ILE A 141 32.07 -35.02 -4.54
C ILE A 141 33.40 -35.06 -5.31
N TYR A 142 33.86 -33.93 -5.86
CA TYR A 142 35.15 -33.84 -6.56
C TYR A 142 36.36 -34.09 -5.66
N LEU A 143 36.26 -33.90 -4.35
CA LEU A 143 37.36 -34.10 -3.41
C LEU A 143 37.51 -35.57 -2.95
N ILE A 144 36.47 -36.38 -3.13
CA ILE A 144 36.41 -37.78 -2.71
C ILE A 144 36.78 -38.74 -3.86
N GLN A 145 36.80 -38.25 -5.09
CA GLN A 145 37.07 -39.02 -6.31
C GLN A 145 38.51 -38.80 -6.81
#